data_AF-A0A3D5UTC2-F1
#
_entry.id   AF-A0A3D5UTC2-F1
#
_cell.length_a   1.000
_cell.length_b   1.000
_cell.length_c   1.000
_cell.angle_alpha   90.00
_cell.angle_beta   90.00
_cell.angle_gamma   90.00
#
_symmetry.space_group_name_H-M   'P 1'
#
loop_
_entity.id
_entity.type
_entity.pdbx_description
1 polymer ?
#
loop_
_entity_poly.entity_id
_entity_poly.type
_entity_poly.pdbx_seq_one_letter_code
_entity_poly.pdbx_strand_id
1 'polypeptide(L)' 'RAWEAAQQFEARFVSTLLQSMFKGLDDEDNPFGGGQGESMFRSLLVDQYGQQMARSGGVGLADDVYREMLKMQEVSQ' A
#
# COMPACT_ATOMS: atom_id res chain seq x y z
N ARG A 1 3.56 -13.63 -14.88
CA ARG A 1 4.28 -13.96 -13.63
C ARG A 1 5.06 -12.75 -13.09
N ALA A 2 6.07 -12.22 -13.81
CA ALA A 2 6.82 -11.05 -13.33
C ALA A 2 5.97 -9.77 -13.19
N TRP A 3 5.03 -9.52 -14.12
CA TRP A 3 4.09 -8.39 -14.01
C TRP A 3 3.20 -8.47 -12.76
N GLU A 4 2.64 -9.65 -12.51
CA GLU A 4 1.78 -9.90 -11.36
C GLU A 4 2.54 -9.75 -10.03
N ALA A 5 3.82 -10.16 -10.00
CA ALA A 5 4.70 -9.94 -8.85
C ALA A 5 4.98 -8.44 -8.62
N ALA A 6 5.19 -7.67 -9.69
CA ALA A 6 5.39 -6.22 -9.60
C ALA A 6 4.14 -5.49 -9.09
N GLN A 7 2.95 -5.87 -9.56
CA GLN A 7 1.67 -5.35 -9.03
C GLN A 7 1.46 -5.71 -7.55
N GLN A 8 1.79 -6.94 -7.15
CA GLN A 8 1.70 -7.35 -5.74
C GLN A 8 2.68 -6.59 -4.85
N PHE A 9 3.87 -6.30 -5.36
CA PHE A 9 4.85 -5.48 -4.65
C PHE A 9 4.33 -4.05 -4.45
N GLU A 10 3.81 -3.41 -5.49
CA GLU A 10 3.23 -2.07 -5.39
C GLU A 10 2.04 -2.05 -4.41
N ALA A 11 1.15 -3.05 -4.46
CA ALA A 11 0.04 -3.14 -3.53
C ALA A 11 0.52 -3.18 -2.07
N ARG A 12 1.56 -3.98 -1.77
CA ARG A 12 2.17 -4.04 -0.43
C ARG A 12 2.79 -2.71 -0.03
N PHE A 13 3.51 -2.07 -0.94
CA PHE A 13 4.13 -0.77 -0.71
C PHE A 13 3.09 0.31 -0.37
N VAL A 14 2.02 0.42 -1.17
CA VAL A 14 0.92 1.36 -0.94
C VAL A 14 0.23 1.08 0.39
N SER A 15 -0.04 -0.18 0.72
CA SER A 15 -0.59 -0.55 2.04
C SER A 15 0.31 -0.10 3.19
N THR A 16 1.63 -0.28 3.09
CA THR A 16 2.59 0.15 4.12
C THR A 16 2.64 1.67 4.26
N LEU A 17 2.63 2.41 3.14
CA LEU A 17 2.58 3.87 3.18
C LEU A 17 1.30 4.36 3.84
N LEU A 18 0.15 3.78 3.48
CA LEU A 18 -1.13 4.13 4.08
C LEU A 18 -1.14 3.84 5.58
N GLN A 19 -0.67 2.67 6.01
CA GLN A 19 -0.53 2.36 7.44
C GLN A 19 0.34 3.39 8.16
N SER A 20 1.45 3.83 7.58
CA SER A 20 2.32 4.86 8.17
C SER A 20 1.65 6.23 8.25
N MET A 21 0.86 6.62 7.25
CA MET A 21 0.11 7.87 7.26
C MET A 21 -0.98 7.85 8.33
N PHE A 22 -1.71 6.74 8.46
CA PHE A 22 -2.79 6.61 9.44
C PHE A 22 -2.31 6.51 10.87
N LYS A 23 -1.16 5.86 11.10
CA LYS A 23 -0.49 5.88 12.41
C LYS A 23 -0.10 7.30 12.85
N GLY A 24 0.18 8.20 11.91
CA GLY A 24 0.45 9.62 12.18
C GLY A 24 -0.81 10.44 12.48
N LEU A 25 -2.01 9.89 12.25
CA LEU A 25 -3.30 10.50 12.56
C LEU A 25 -3.91 9.98 13.86
N ASP A 26 -3.27 9.00 14.51
CA ASP A 26 -3.64 8.57 15.86
C ASP A 26 -3.24 9.68 16.84
N ASP A 27 -4.07 10.71 16.91
CA ASP A 27 -4.05 11.66 18.01
C ASP A 27 -4.61 10.93 19.25
N GLU A 28 -3.78 10.10 19.89
CA GLU A 28 -4.10 9.45 21.18
C GLU A 28 -4.48 10.49 22.27
N ASP A 29 -4.14 11.77 22.05
CA ASP A 29 -4.43 12.91 22.93
C ASP A 29 -5.59 13.81 22.45
N ASN A 30 -6.33 13.48 21.38
CA ASN A 30 -7.46 14.31 20.93
C ASN A 30 -8.75 13.98 21.71
N PRO A 31 -9.28 14.90 22.54
CA PRO A 31 -10.51 14.69 23.30
C PRO A 31 -11.79 14.56 22.44
N PHE A 32 -11.69 14.77 21.12
CA PHE A 32 -12.77 14.57 20.15
C PHE A 32 -12.58 13.31 19.27
N GLY A 33 -11.59 12.47 19.54
CA GLY A 33 -11.37 11.20 18.82
C GLY A 33 -12.34 10.09 19.27
N GLY A 34 -12.83 9.28 18.32
CA GLY A 34 -13.79 8.19 18.53
C GLY A 34 -13.22 6.90 19.14
N GLY A 35 -12.02 6.96 19.73
CA GLY A 35 -11.39 5.87 20.48
C GLY A 35 -11.09 4.62 19.66
N GLN A 36 -10.94 3.47 20.33
CA GLN A 36 -10.58 2.19 19.68
C GLN A 36 -11.58 1.72 18.61
N GLY A 37 -12.87 2.05 18.76
CA GLY A 37 -13.89 1.70 17.77
C GLY A 37 -13.68 2.41 16.44
N GLU A 38 -13.33 3.69 16.48
CA GLU A 38 -12.96 4.46 15.27
C GLU A 38 -11.67 3.92 14.65
N SER A 39 -10.67 3.58 15.45
CA SER A 39 -9.39 3.05 14.95
C SER A 39 -9.57 1.74 14.15
N MET A 40 -10.42 0.82 14.62
CA MET A 40 -10.77 -0.40 13.87
C MET A 40 -11.49 -0.10 12.55
N PHE A 41 -12.47 0.82 12.58
CA PHE A 41 -13.19 1.22 11.37
C PHE A 41 -12.28 1.93 10.36
N ARG A 42 -11.39 2.81 10.84
CA ARG A 42 -10.36 3.44 10.01
C ARG A 42 -9.45 2.40 9.40
N SER A 43 -8.93 1.46 10.16
CA SER A 43 -8.06 0.40 9.64
C SER A 43 -8.74 -0.37 8.50
N LEU A 44 -10.02 -0.71 8.64
CA LEU A 44 -10.80 -1.37 7.58
C LEU A 44 -10.99 -0.47 6.36
N LEU A 45 -11.33 0.81 6.56
CA LEU A 45 -11.49 1.79 5.47
C LEU A 45 -10.19 2.00 4.69
N VAL A 46 -9.07 2.06 5.40
CA VAL A 46 -7.73 2.23 4.83
C VAL A 46 -7.34 1.03 4.00
N ASP A 47 -7.61 -0.17 4.49
CA ASP A 47 -7.32 -1.39 3.75
C ASP A 47 -8.12 -1.43 2.44
N GLN A 48 -9.40 -1.06 2.47
CA GLN A 48 -10.23 -0.94 1.26
C GLN A 48 -9.74 0.15 0.31
N TYR A 49 -9.37 1.33 0.82
CA TYR A 49 -8.80 2.41 0.00
C TYR A 49 -7.49 2.00 -0.65
N GLY A 50 -6.60 1.32 0.09
CA GLY A 50 -5.33 0.81 -0.43
C GLY A 50 -5.54 -0.23 -1.52
N GLN A 51 -6.47 -1.18 -1.31
CA GLN A 51 -6.82 -2.17 -2.33
C GLN A 51 -7.42 -1.52 -3.57
N GLN A 52 -8.27 -0.51 -3.41
CA GLN A 52 -8.90 0.17 -4.53
C GLN A 52 -7.89 1.03 -5.31
N MET A 53 -7.01 1.76 -4.63
CA MET A 53 -5.91 2.49 -5.28
C MET A 53 -4.97 1.55 -6.04
N ALA A 54 -4.57 0.43 -5.44
CA ALA A 54 -3.74 -0.57 -6.11
C ALA A 54 -4.42 -1.15 -7.36
N ARG A 55 -5.73 -1.40 -7.32
CA ARG A 55 -6.49 -1.92 -8.48
C ARG A 55 -6.71 -0.90 -9.59
N SER A 56 -6.83 0.39 -9.25
CA SER A 56 -7.08 1.45 -10.22
C SER A 56 -5.83 1.94 -10.97
N GLY A 57 -4.66 1.34 -10.71
CA GLY A 57 -3.40 1.70 -11.38
C GLY A 57 -2.26 2.08 -10.43
N GLY A 58 -2.47 2.00 -9.11
CA GLY A 58 -1.42 2.19 -8.12
C GLY A 58 -0.80 3.59 -8.17
N VAL A 59 0.51 3.65 -7.90
CA VAL A 59 1.34 4.88 -7.96
C VAL A 59 2.30 4.88 -9.15
N GLY A 60 2.27 3.83 -10.00
CA GLY A 60 3.15 3.66 -11.16
C GLY A 60 4.45 2.93 -10.84
N LEU A 61 4.63 2.44 -9.61
CA LEU A 61 5.83 1.73 -9.17
C LEU A 61 5.91 0.32 -9.77
N ALA A 62 4.77 -0.29 -10.10
CA ALA A 62 4.74 -1.63 -10.70
C ALA A 62 5.48 -1.69 -12.06
N ASP A 63 5.41 -0.63 -12.87
CA ASP A 63 6.09 -0.57 -14.17
C ASP A 63 7.62 -0.54 -14.03
N ASP A 64 8.13 0.26 -13.09
CA ASP A 64 9.56 0.37 -12.81
C ASP A 64 10.11 -0.94 -12.21
N VAL A 65 9.38 -1.51 -11.25
CA VAL A 65 9.75 -2.80 -10.62
C VAL A 65 9.73 -3.91 -11.66
N TYR A 66 8.72 -3.96 -12.53
CA TYR A 66 8.64 -4.96 -13.59
C TYR A 66 9.84 -4.87 -14.54
N ARG A 67 10.23 -3.65 -14.95
CA ARG A 67 11.37 -3.43 -15.83
C ARG A 67 12.68 -3.87 -15.18
N GLU A 68 12.84 -3.63 -13.88
CA GLU A 68 14.04 -4.07 -13.15
C GLU A 68 14.06 -5.59 -12.94
N MET A 69 12.91 -6.21 -12.65
CA MET A 69 12.79 -7.67 -12.57
C MET A 69 13.14 -8.35 -13.90
N LEU A 70 12.79 -7.75 -15.04
CA LEU A 70 13.18 -8.25 -16.36
C LEU A 70 14.69 -8.16 -16.58
N LYS A 71 15.33 -7.03 -16.28
CA LYS A 71 16.79 -6.89 -16.37
C LYS A 71 17.52 -7.90 -15.49
N MET A 72 17.05 -8.11 -14.26
CA MET A 72 17.66 -9.10 -13.36
C MET A 72 17.52 -10.52 -13.90
N GLN A 73 16.42 -10.84 -14.58
CA GLN A 73 16.23 -12.13 -15.26
C GLN A 73 17.14 -12.28 -16.48
N GLU A 74 17.42 -11.21 -17.22
CA GLU A 74 18.37 -11.22 -18.35
C GLU A 74 19.83 -11.35 -17.91
N VAL A 75 20.22 -10.74 -16.78
CA VAL A 75 21.57 -10.83 -16.22
C VAL A 75 21.87 -12.21 -15.62
N SER A 76 20.83 -12.98 -15.30
CA SER A 76 20.93 -14.31 -14.69
C SER A 76 21.01 -15.47 -15.70
N GLN A 77 20.95 -15.18 -17.01
CA GLN A 77 21.18 -16.14 -18.11
C GLN A 77 22.51 -15.88 -18.81
#